data_AF-A0A7C5WJI0-F1
#
_entry.id   AF-A0A7C5WJI0-F1
#
_cell.length_a   1.000
_cell.length_b   1.000
_cell.length_c   1.000
_cell.angle_alpha   90.00
_cell.angle_beta   90.00
_cell.angle_gamma   90.00
#
_symmetry.space_group_name_H-M   'P 1'
#
loop_
_entity.id
_entity.type
_entity.pdbx_description
1 polymer ?
#
loop_
_entity_poly.entity_id
_entity_poly.type
_entity_poly.pdbx_seq_one_letter_code
_entity_poly.pdbx_strand_id
1 'polypeptide(L)'
;MGLFRHGSDGRCPKGTPPAEILREACDRNVPICVVRPEQAGRVPMARGRLLDLGDDGIDIEKVQIPGKEVRFASGDQLDAYFSIGRTLYHFRTELLRASEPKRLNRRMVILGMTIAMPGRIEQGDRRTLYRVPLGGRVERIGVELWRVGPEIDEDPDDDLAEQTLPSMAFNVHTVEFHEAVAAMDHDPDCRGWVADASEHGFGLRLEFIQPHRFHIFDPVLVRLSMPDGEEIVHLCEVRS
;
A
#
# COMPACT_ATOMS: atom_id res chain seq x y z
N MET A 1 -31.92 9.61 20.83
CA MET A 1 -31.72 8.87 19.57
C MET A 1 -31.92 9.85 18.42
N GLY A 2 -30.84 10.31 17.80
CA GLY A 2 -30.88 11.18 16.62
C GLY A 2 -29.95 10.60 15.57
N LEU A 3 -30.52 10.15 14.46
CA LEU A 3 -29.79 9.60 13.32
C LEU A 3 -29.22 10.75 12.50
N PHE A 4 -27.92 11.02 12.62
CA PHE A 4 -27.21 11.88 11.67
C PHE A 4 -27.00 11.12 10.37
N ARG A 5 -27.82 11.42 9.37
CA ARG A 5 -27.52 11.12 7.97
C ARG A 5 -26.72 12.29 7.39
N HIS A 6 -25.40 12.14 7.33
CA HIS A 6 -24.57 13.00 6.48
C HIS A 6 -24.02 12.18 5.32
N GLY A 7 -24.73 12.23 4.20
CA GLY A 7 -24.11 12.05 2.88
C GLY A 7 -23.55 13.40 2.46
N SER A 8 -22.31 13.69 2.87
CA SER A 8 -21.56 14.83 2.34
C SER A 8 -20.67 14.34 1.21
N ASP A 9 -20.87 14.91 0.02
CA ASP A 9 -19.90 14.79 -1.07
C ASP A 9 -18.54 15.29 -0.56
N GLY A 10 -17.59 14.36 -0.41
CA GLY A 10 -16.34 14.52 0.35
C GLY A 10 -15.29 15.45 -0.25
N ARG A 11 -15.69 16.59 -0.83
CA ARG A 11 -14.76 17.64 -1.22
C ARG A 11 -14.48 18.51 0.00
N CYS A 12 -13.27 18.40 0.55
CA CYS A 12 -12.82 19.36 1.54
C CYS A 12 -12.79 20.76 0.89
N PRO A 13 -13.34 21.80 1.52
CA PRO A 13 -13.24 23.17 1.03
C PRO A 13 -11.78 23.54 0.75
N LYS A 14 -11.52 24.22 -0.36
CA LYS A 14 -10.20 24.82 -0.58
C LYS A 14 -9.93 25.80 0.57
N GLY A 15 -8.94 25.52 1.40
CA GLY A 15 -8.52 26.39 2.50
C GLY A 15 -8.87 25.92 3.91
N THR A 16 -9.38 24.70 4.12
CA THR A 16 -9.53 24.15 5.48
C THR A 16 -8.17 24.14 6.19
N PRO A 17 -8.04 24.75 7.38
CA PRO A 17 -6.81 24.72 8.15
C PRO A 17 -6.36 23.28 8.45
N PRO A 18 -5.05 22.96 8.38
CA PRO A 18 -4.53 21.64 8.71
C PRO A 18 -5.04 21.08 10.04
N ALA A 19 -5.15 21.94 11.05
CA ALA A 19 -5.60 21.57 12.39
C ALA A 19 -7.05 21.04 12.42
N GLU A 20 -7.94 21.55 11.58
CA GLU A 20 -9.34 21.08 11.54
C GLU A 20 -9.44 19.68 10.93
N ILE A 21 -8.71 19.43 9.84
CA ILE A 21 -8.65 18.12 9.18
C ILE A 21 -8.07 17.07 10.14
N LEU A 22 -6.98 17.42 10.83
CA LEU A 22 -6.32 16.52 11.77
C LEU A 22 -7.16 16.27 13.02
N ARG A 23 -7.87 17.29 13.52
CA ARG A 23 -8.82 17.11 14.64
C ARG A 23 -9.92 16.12 14.27
N GLU A 24 -10.53 16.27 13.10
CA GLU A 24 -11.52 15.30 12.62
C GLU A 24 -10.91 13.88 12.51
N ALA A 25 -9.67 13.77 12.04
CA ALA A 25 -8.98 12.49 11.92
C ALA A 25 -8.72 11.82 13.28
N CYS A 26 -8.29 12.58 14.29
CA CYS A 26 -8.09 12.09 15.66
C CYS A 26 -9.40 11.71 16.34
N ASP A 27 -10.44 12.55 16.23
CA ASP A 27 -11.77 12.26 16.80
C ASP A 27 -12.33 10.93 16.28
N ARG A 28 -12.00 10.59 15.03
CA ARG A 28 -12.41 9.35 14.35
C ARG A 28 -11.42 8.20 14.51
N ASN A 29 -10.31 8.40 15.24
CA ASN A 29 -9.25 7.42 15.43
C ASN A 29 -8.76 6.82 14.09
N VAL A 30 -8.54 7.70 13.10
CA VAL A 30 -8.24 7.33 11.71
C VAL A 30 -6.89 6.62 11.63
N PRO A 31 -6.78 5.52 10.87
CA PRO A 31 -5.50 4.90 10.57
C PRO A 31 -4.57 5.84 9.81
N ILE A 32 -3.30 5.88 10.22
CA ILE A 32 -2.24 6.64 9.58
C ILE A 32 -1.11 5.72 9.14
N CYS A 33 -0.57 5.99 7.95
CA CYS A 33 0.63 5.34 7.43
C CYS A 33 1.76 6.36 7.41
N VAL A 34 2.94 5.96 7.87
CA VAL A 34 4.14 6.80 7.86
C VAL A 34 5.31 6.06 7.25
N VAL A 35 6.19 6.79 6.56
CA VAL A 35 7.42 6.26 5.98
C VAL A 35 8.45 7.38 5.92
N ARG A 36 9.75 7.03 5.95
CA ARG A 36 10.77 8.03 5.62
C ARG A 36 10.69 8.38 4.14
N PRO A 37 10.80 9.65 3.73
CA PRO A 37 10.67 10.06 2.33
C PRO A 37 11.57 9.27 1.37
N GLU A 38 12.81 8.96 1.76
CA GLU A 38 13.76 8.20 0.94
C GLU A 38 13.43 6.70 0.81
N GLN A 39 12.49 6.22 1.63
CA GLN A 39 12.00 4.84 1.63
C GLN A 39 10.58 4.73 1.05
N ALA A 40 9.92 5.86 0.75
CA ALA A 40 8.61 5.88 0.13
C ALA A 40 8.64 5.09 -1.20
N GLY A 41 7.68 4.20 -1.39
CA GLY A 41 7.60 3.33 -2.57
C GLY A 41 8.54 2.11 -2.56
N ARG A 42 9.62 2.14 -1.76
CA ARG A 42 10.59 1.04 -1.67
C ARG A 42 10.28 0.03 -0.58
N VAL A 43 9.66 0.48 0.51
CA VAL A 43 9.29 -0.38 1.65
C VAL A 43 7.82 -0.19 2.02
N PRO A 44 7.18 -1.20 2.63
CA PRO A 44 5.85 -1.03 3.21
C PRO A 44 5.84 0.12 4.21
N MET A 45 4.80 0.96 4.16
CA MET A 45 4.62 2.04 5.14
C MET A 45 4.25 1.46 6.51
N ALA A 46 4.81 2.02 7.57
CA ALA A 46 4.45 1.66 8.92
C ALA A 46 3.06 2.21 9.27
N ARG A 47 2.22 1.39 9.88
CA ARG A 47 0.82 1.72 10.16
C ARG A 47 0.60 1.92 11.65
N GLY A 48 -0.19 2.92 11.99
CA GLY A 48 -0.71 3.19 13.32
C GLY A 48 -2.04 3.91 13.24
N ARG A 49 -2.36 4.69 14.27
CA ARG A 49 -3.61 5.44 14.38
C ARG A 49 -3.36 6.85 14.91
N LEU A 50 -4.13 7.81 14.41
CA LEU A 50 -4.19 9.17 14.94
C LEU A 50 -4.96 9.15 16.26
N LEU A 51 -4.34 9.64 17.34
CA LEU A 51 -4.88 9.54 18.69
C LEU A 51 -5.42 10.87 19.20
N ASP A 52 -4.60 11.93 19.15
CA ASP A 52 -4.94 13.23 19.73
C ASP A 52 -4.15 14.36 19.07
N LEU A 53 -4.64 15.61 19.21
CA LEU A 53 -3.91 16.83 18.89
C LEU A 53 -3.49 17.51 20.18
N GLY A 54 -2.20 17.42 20.51
CA GLY A 54 -1.62 18.13 21.64
C GLY A 54 -1.05 19.49 21.25
N ASP A 55 -0.58 20.22 22.25
CA ASP A 55 0.08 21.53 22.06
C ASP A 55 1.43 21.37 21.33
N ASP A 56 2.13 20.26 21.58
CA ASP A 56 3.45 19.97 21.01
C ASP A 56 3.37 19.35 19.60
N GLY A 57 2.22 18.83 19.19
CA GLY A 57 2.09 18.08 17.94
C GLY A 57 0.91 17.11 17.90
N ILE A 58 1.03 16.09 17.06
CA ILE A 58 0.01 15.07 16.83
C ILE A 58 0.47 13.77 17.48
N ASP A 59 -0.37 13.21 18.33
CA ASP A 59 -0.12 11.94 18.97
C ASP A 59 -0.62 10.81 18.07
N ILE A 60 0.25 9.85 17.77
CA ILE A 60 -0.09 8.66 17.00
C ILE A 60 0.28 7.40 17.79
N GLU A 61 -0.43 6.30 17.53
CA GLU A 61 -0.05 4.97 18.04
C GLU A 61 1.32 4.58 17.53
N LYS A 62 2.09 3.82 18.33
CA LYS A 62 3.36 3.25 17.88
C LYS A 62 3.15 2.44 16.62
N VAL A 63 3.75 2.91 15.53
CA VAL A 63 3.54 2.35 14.20
C VAL A 63 4.28 1.03 14.00
N GLN A 64 3.73 0.17 13.16
CA GLN A 64 4.24 -1.17 12.91
C GLN A 64 4.17 -1.54 11.42
N ILE A 65 5.10 -2.37 10.96
CA ILE A 65 4.96 -3.11 9.70
C ILE A 65 4.73 -4.58 10.11
N PRO A 66 3.66 -5.24 9.66
CA PRO A 66 3.43 -6.66 9.97
C PRO A 66 4.67 -7.50 9.67
N GLY A 67 5.12 -8.28 10.65
CA GLY A 67 6.31 -9.14 10.53
C GLY A 67 7.66 -8.41 10.55
N LYS A 68 7.71 -7.08 10.73
CA LYS A 68 8.97 -6.32 10.72
C LYS A 68 9.03 -5.27 11.83
N GLU A 69 10.16 -5.22 12.52
CA GLU A 69 10.43 -4.14 13.48
C GLU A 69 10.68 -2.82 12.73
N VAL A 70 9.96 -1.77 13.13
CA VAL A 70 10.16 -0.42 12.61
C VAL A 70 10.80 0.42 13.70
N ARG A 71 11.95 1.02 13.38
CA ARG A 71 12.63 1.96 14.26
C ARG A 71 12.64 3.33 13.59
N PHE A 72 11.95 4.27 14.21
CA PHE A 72 12.09 5.70 13.92
C PHE A 72 12.81 6.37 15.09
N ALA A 73 13.57 7.42 14.80
CA ALA A 73 14.28 8.23 15.79
C ALA A 73 13.69 9.65 15.82
N SER A 74 13.74 10.30 16.97
CA SER A 74 13.41 11.72 17.05
C SER A 74 14.27 12.52 16.08
N GLY A 75 13.66 13.46 15.35
CA GLY A 75 14.28 14.21 14.25
C GLY A 75 14.06 13.59 12.86
N ASP A 76 13.62 12.33 12.77
CA ASP A 76 13.33 11.69 11.48
C ASP A 76 12.24 12.48 10.73
N GLN A 77 12.48 12.76 9.46
CA GLN A 77 11.48 13.29 8.56
C GLN A 77 10.59 12.15 8.06
N LEU A 78 9.27 12.38 8.04
CA LEU A 78 8.26 11.39 7.70
C LEU A 78 7.30 11.97 6.66
N ASP A 79 6.99 11.18 5.63
CA ASP A 79 5.80 11.35 4.83
C ASP A 79 4.66 10.58 5.50
N ALA A 80 3.55 11.28 5.77
CA ALA A 80 2.39 10.76 6.48
C ALA A 80 1.15 10.77 5.60
N TYR A 81 0.38 9.68 5.66
CA TYR A 81 -0.79 9.45 4.81
C TYR A 81 -1.96 8.95 5.65
N PHE A 82 -3.13 9.56 5.52
CA PHE A 82 -4.35 9.12 6.20
C PHE A 82 -5.57 9.41 5.34
N SER A 83 -6.71 8.78 5.63
CA SER A 83 -7.93 8.95 4.83
C SER A 83 -9.13 9.27 5.68
N ILE A 84 -9.88 10.30 5.28
CA ILE A 84 -11.19 10.63 5.85
C ILE A 84 -12.23 10.40 4.76
N GLY A 85 -13.12 9.43 4.97
CA GLY A 85 -14.06 9.01 3.94
C GLY A 85 -13.34 8.46 2.70
N ARG A 86 -13.53 9.10 1.55
CA ARG A 86 -12.87 8.72 0.27
C ARG A 86 -11.65 9.58 -0.07
N THR A 87 -11.32 10.55 0.78
CA THR A 87 -10.27 11.52 0.49
C THR A 87 -8.99 11.11 1.21
N LEU A 88 -7.91 10.93 0.45
CA LEU A 88 -6.58 10.74 1.01
C LEU A 88 -5.96 12.11 1.29
N TYR A 89 -5.34 12.22 2.45
CA TYR A 89 -4.53 13.36 2.84
C TYR A 89 -3.08 12.92 3.00
N HIS A 90 -2.17 13.81 2.61
CA HIS A 90 -0.74 13.65 2.69
C HIS A 90 -0.11 14.88 3.31
N PHE A 91 0.87 14.69 4.18
CA PHE A 91 1.72 15.77 4.68
C PHE A 91 3.10 15.27 5.06
N ARG A 92 4.06 16.21 5.07
CA ARG A 92 5.40 15.99 5.63
C ARG A 92 5.47 16.49 7.05
N THR A 93 6.17 15.74 7.90
CA THR A 93 6.34 16.06 9.31
C THR A 93 7.67 15.56 9.84
N GLU A 94 8.04 16.04 11.02
CA GLU A 94 9.14 15.52 11.81
C GLU A 94 8.61 14.64 12.95
N LEU A 95 9.33 13.59 13.31
CA LEU A 95 9.08 12.82 14.52
C LEU A 95 9.71 13.52 15.73
N LEU A 96 8.89 13.99 16.67
CA LEU A 96 9.38 14.63 17.88
C LEU A 96 9.77 13.59 18.94
N ARG A 97 8.93 12.55 19.12
CA ARG A 97 9.12 11.50 20.14
C ARG A 97 8.73 10.14 19.58
N ALA A 98 9.63 9.16 19.65
CA ALA A 98 9.47 7.87 18.96
C ALA A 98 8.77 6.76 19.78
N SER A 99 8.70 6.87 21.10
CA SER A 99 8.08 5.86 21.95
C SER A 99 7.80 6.41 23.35
N GLU A 100 6.61 6.94 23.57
CA GLU A 100 6.18 7.43 24.88
C GLU A 100 4.82 6.86 25.29
N PRO A 101 4.52 6.71 26.59
CA PRO A 101 3.21 6.26 27.04
C PRO A 101 2.13 7.31 26.73
N LYS A 102 1.11 6.93 25.95
CA LYS A 102 -0.07 7.74 25.63
C LYS A 102 -1.32 7.16 26.27
N ARG A 103 -2.06 7.99 26.99
CA ARG A 103 -3.28 7.56 27.71
C ARG A 103 -4.50 7.76 26.82
N LEU A 104 -5.10 6.67 26.35
CA LEU A 104 -6.31 6.72 25.51
C LEU A 104 -7.57 6.95 26.33
N ASN A 105 -7.60 6.45 27.57
CA ASN A 105 -8.69 6.66 28.52
C ASN A 105 -8.21 6.39 29.95
N ARG A 106 -9.12 6.43 30.93
CA ARG A 106 -8.79 6.21 32.36
C ARG A 106 -8.10 4.88 32.67
N ARG A 107 -8.24 3.86 31.83
CA ARG A 107 -7.75 2.49 32.08
C ARG A 107 -6.65 2.05 31.11
N MET A 108 -6.52 2.69 29.97
CA MET A 108 -5.66 2.23 28.88
C MET A 108 -4.54 3.22 28.58
N VAL A 109 -3.32 2.72 28.67
CA VAL A 109 -2.09 3.40 28.25
C VAL A 109 -1.42 2.53 27.20
N ILE A 110 -1.09 3.13 26.06
CA ILE A 110 -0.39 2.48 24.96
C ILE A 110 0.96 3.16 24.71
N LEU A 111 1.82 2.53 23.93
CA LEU A 111 2.99 3.23 23.39
C LEU A 111 2.56 4.01 22.15
N GLY A 112 2.94 5.29 22.12
CA GLY A 112 2.70 6.18 21.00
C GLY A 112 3.95 6.94 20.58
N MET A 113 3.77 7.74 19.55
CA MET A 113 4.74 8.67 18.98
C MET A 113 4.10 10.05 18.95
N THR A 114 4.92 11.10 19.00
CA THR A 114 4.46 12.47 18.75
C THR A 114 5.16 12.98 17.50
N ILE A 115 4.40 13.38 16.49
CA ILE A 115 4.91 14.02 15.27
C ILE A 115 4.56 15.52 15.28
N ALA A 116 5.37 16.34 14.66
CA ALA A 116 5.13 17.77 14.57
C ALA A 116 3.82 18.11 13.84
N MET A 117 3.24 19.27 14.14
CA MET A 117 2.12 19.79 13.34
C MET A 117 2.62 20.15 11.93
N PRO A 118 2.01 19.64 10.85
CA PRO A 118 2.45 19.98 9.51
C PRO A 118 2.07 21.42 9.16
N GLY A 119 2.96 22.12 8.47
CA GLY A 119 2.65 23.46 7.94
C GLY A 119 1.59 23.45 6.84
N ARG A 120 1.39 22.30 6.17
CA ARG A 120 0.37 22.11 5.14
C ARG A 120 -0.06 20.66 5.03
N ILE A 121 -1.32 20.44 4.69
CA ILE A 121 -1.87 19.13 4.33
C ILE A 121 -2.37 19.22 2.90
N GLU A 122 -1.92 18.29 2.07
CA GLU A 122 -2.30 18.17 0.67
C GLU A 122 -3.34 17.05 0.54
N GLN A 123 -4.35 17.26 -0.32
CA GLN A 123 -5.15 16.14 -0.77
C GLN A 123 -4.30 15.31 -1.72
N GLY A 124 -3.97 14.10 -1.29
CA GLY A 124 -3.31 13.12 -2.13
C GLY A 124 -4.33 12.31 -2.91
N ASP A 125 -3.85 11.58 -3.89
CA ASP A 125 -4.51 10.39 -4.40
C ASP A 125 -3.54 9.22 -4.19
N ARG A 126 -4.03 8.13 -3.57
CA ARG A 126 -3.23 6.95 -3.20
C ARG A 126 -2.49 6.38 -4.41
N ARG A 127 -3.01 6.65 -5.61
CA ARG A 127 -2.55 6.04 -6.87
C ARG A 127 -1.69 6.97 -7.72
N THR A 128 -1.89 8.30 -7.67
CA THR A 128 -1.16 9.23 -8.55
C THR A 128 0.28 9.48 -8.16
N LEU A 129 0.67 9.25 -6.91
CA LEU A 129 2.03 9.59 -6.51
C LEU A 129 3.09 8.70 -7.21
N TYR A 130 2.74 7.49 -7.66
CA TYR A 130 3.74 6.59 -8.26
C TYR A 130 3.24 5.71 -9.42
N ARG A 131 1.93 5.52 -9.63
CA ARG A 131 1.42 4.56 -10.64
C ARG A 131 0.76 5.24 -11.81
N VAL A 132 1.31 5.03 -13.01
CA VAL A 132 0.76 5.45 -14.29
C VAL A 132 -0.24 4.39 -14.75
N PRO A 133 -1.55 4.70 -14.88
CA PRO A 133 -2.51 3.77 -15.42
C PRO A 133 -2.24 3.55 -16.92
N LEU A 134 -2.17 2.28 -17.34
CA LEU A 134 -1.93 1.90 -18.74
C LEU A 134 -3.23 1.49 -19.46
N GLY A 135 -4.29 1.22 -18.68
CA GLY A 135 -5.61 0.87 -19.20
C GLY A 135 -6.28 2.02 -19.97
N GLY A 136 -6.12 2.06 -21.28
CA GLY A 136 -6.94 2.87 -22.19
C GLY A 136 -6.20 3.64 -23.29
N ARG A 137 -4.87 3.67 -23.30
CA ARG A 137 -4.09 4.46 -24.29
C ARG A 137 -2.96 3.71 -24.99
N VAL A 138 -2.57 2.54 -24.50
CA VAL A 138 -1.46 1.73 -25.04
C VAL A 138 -2.02 0.38 -25.44
N GLU A 139 -1.47 -0.22 -26.49
CA GLU A 139 -1.66 -1.65 -26.76
C GLU A 139 -1.33 -2.43 -25.48
N ARG A 140 -2.13 -3.45 -25.17
CA ARG A 140 -2.06 -4.12 -23.87
C ARG A 140 -0.71 -4.83 -23.75
N ILE A 141 0.05 -4.51 -22.71
CA ILE A 141 1.23 -5.28 -22.31
C ILE A 141 0.70 -6.60 -21.74
N GLY A 142 0.97 -7.69 -22.46
CA GLY A 142 0.59 -9.04 -22.08
C GLY A 142 1.39 -9.50 -20.87
N VAL A 143 0.79 -10.32 -20.03
CA VAL A 143 1.41 -10.82 -18.81
C VAL A 143 1.18 -12.31 -18.67
N GLU A 144 2.23 -13.02 -18.32
CA GLU A 144 2.19 -14.40 -17.86
C GLU A 144 2.95 -14.51 -16.54
N LEU A 145 2.43 -15.32 -15.63
CA LEU A 145 2.90 -15.37 -14.25
C LEU A 145 3.08 -16.82 -13.81
N TRP A 146 4.22 -17.12 -13.20
CA TRP A 146 4.57 -18.40 -12.58
C TRP A 146 4.88 -18.17 -11.11
N ARG A 147 4.38 -19.02 -10.23
CA ARG A 147 4.76 -19.03 -8.82
C ARG A 147 6.12 -19.69 -8.67
N VAL A 148 6.97 -19.11 -7.82
CA VAL A 148 8.28 -19.70 -7.48
C VAL A 148 8.16 -20.31 -6.08
N GLY A 149 8.32 -21.62 -5.96
CA GLY A 149 8.27 -22.28 -4.65
C GLY A 149 7.80 -23.74 -4.74
N PRO A 150 7.77 -24.47 -3.62
CA PRO A 150 7.27 -25.84 -3.60
C PRO A 150 5.84 -25.89 -4.13
N GLU A 151 5.50 -26.98 -4.84
CA GLU A 151 4.12 -27.30 -5.18
C GLU A 151 3.31 -27.32 -3.87
N ILE A 152 2.18 -26.62 -3.86
CA ILE A 152 1.23 -26.72 -2.76
C ILE A 152 0.34 -27.86 -3.24
N ASP A 153 0.29 -28.97 -2.50
CA ASP A 153 -0.62 -30.07 -2.81
C ASP A 153 -2.03 -29.49 -3.03
N GLU A 154 -2.48 -29.53 -4.28
CA GLU A 154 -3.81 -29.06 -4.65
C GLU A 154 -4.83 -30.02 -4.02
N ASP A 155 -5.73 -29.49 -3.20
CA ASP A 155 -6.91 -30.25 -2.79
C ASP A 155 -7.88 -30.24 -3.99
N PRO A 156 -8.13 -31.39 -4.66
CA PRO A 156 -8.82 -31.43 -5.95
C PRO A 156 -10.29 -31.00 -5.91
N ASP A 157 -10.83 -30.69 -4.73
CA ASP A 157 -12.24 -30.35 -4.52
C ASP A 157 -12.52 -28.83 -4.35
N ASP A 158 -11.53 -27.95 -4.54
CA ASP A 158 -11.74 -26.50 -4.42
C ASP A 158 -12.33 -25.92 -5.73
N ASP A 159 -13.65 -25.81 -5.77
CA ASP A 159 -14.45 -25.26 -6.88
C ASP A 159 -13.83 -23.98 -7.45
N LEU A 160 -13.48 -24.02 -8.75
CA LEU A 160 -13.00 -22.89 -9.55
C LEU A 160 -14.08 -21.79 -9.64
N ALA A 161 -14.14 -20.92 -8.63
CA ALA A 161 -14.93 -19.70 -8.72
C ALA A 161 -14.19 -18.71 -9.64
N GLU A 162 -14.71 -18.50 -10.87
CA GLU A 162 -14.33 -17.38 -11.73
C GLU A 162 -14.56 -16.06 -10.99
N GLN A 163 -13.54 -15.58 -10.28
CA GLN A 163 -13.54 -14.27 -9.65
C GLN A 163 -12.48 -13.41 -10.31
N THR A 164 -12.92 -12.40 -11.06
CA THR A 164 -12.04 -11.30 -11.47
C THR A 164 -11.71 -10.48 -10.22
N LEU A 165 -10.59 -10.79 -9.56
CA LEU A 165 -10.16 -10.02 -8.40
C LEU A 165 -9.69 -8.61 -8.81
N PRO A 166 -9.85 -7.62 -7.91
CA PRO A 166 -9.37 -6.27 -8.15
C PRO A 166 -7.83 -6.25 -8.10
N SER A 167 -7.18 -6.08 -9.25
CA SER A 167 -5.78 -5.62 -9.44
C SER A 167 -4.75 -6.03 -8.36
N MET A 168 -3.90 -7.02 -8.64
CA MET A 168 -2.78 -7.39 -7.76
C MET A 168 -1.57 -6.48 -7.97
N ALA A 169 -0.84 -6.15 -6.90
CA ALA A 169 0.39 -5.35 -6.96
C ALA A 169 1.63 -6.23 -6.83
N PHE A 170 2.75 -5.84 -7.44
CA PHE A 170 4.01 -6.57 -7.37
C PHE A 170 5.19 -5.62 -7.14
N ASN A 171 6.19 -6.07 -6.38
CA ASN A 171 7.50 -5.41 -6.30
C ASN A 171 8.50 -6.13 -7.20
N VAL A 172 9.33 -5.39 -7.94
CA VAL A 172 10.24 -5.95 -8.95
C VAL A 172 11.65 -6.16 -8.40
N HIS A 173 12.18 -7.37 -8.56
CA HIS A 173 13.59 -7.71 -8.43
C HIS A 173 14.08 -8.27 -9.78
N THR A 174 15.09 -7.65 -10.37
CA THR A 174 15.67 -8.18 -11.61
C THR A 174 16.52 -9.41 -11.30
N VAL A 175 16.23 -10.53 -11.95
CA VAL A 175 17.00 -11.79 -11.86
C VAL A 175 17.61 -12.07 -13.21
N GLU A 176 18.76 -12.77 -13.24
CA GLU A 176 19.37 -13.18 -14.50
C GLU A 176 18.46 -14.17 -15.23
N PHE A 177 18.19 -13.86 -16.50
CA PHE A 177 17.21 -14.54 -17.36
C PHE A 177 17.37 -16.07 -17.41
N HIS A 178 18.59 -16.59 -17.33
CA HIS A 178 18.87 -18.02 -17.44
C HIS A 178 18.34 -18.86 -16.26
N GLU A 179 18.29 -18.32 -15.05
CA GLU A 179 17.75 -19.04 -13.88
C GLU A 179 16.21 -19.03 -13.88
N ALA A 180 15.60 -17.97 -14.42
CA ALA A 180 14.15 -17.84 -14.53
C ALA A 180 13.55 -18.84 -15.53
N VAL A 181 14.22 -19.10 -16.66
CA VAL A 181 13.71 -20.00 -17.71
C VAL A 181 13.53 -21.44 -17.20
N ALA A 182 14.40 -21.92 -16.31
CA ALA A 182 14.28 -23.27 -15.75
C ALA A 182 13.05 -23.43 -14.85
N ALA A 183 12.60 -22.35 -14.20
CA ALA A 183 11.40 -22.35 -13.37
C ALA A 183 10.11 -22.10 -14.17
N MET A 184 10.21 -21.86 -15.48
CA MET A 184 9.11 -21.64 -16.42
C MET A 184 8.94 -22.85 -17.36
N ASP A 185 9.30 -24.05 -16.90
CA ASP A 185 9.24 -25.30 -17.67
C ASP A 185 7.82 -25.85 -17.89
N HIS A 186 6.83 -25.22 -17.26
CA HIS A 186 5.41 -25.53 -17.34
C HIS A 186 4.60 -24.33 -17.83
N ASP A 187 3.32 -24.58 -18.14
CA ASP A 187 2.39 -23.52 -18.52
C ASP A 187 2.25 -22.47 -17.40
N PRO A 188 2.08 -21.18 -17.73
CA PRO A 188 1.92 -20.15 -16.72
C PRO A 188 0.70 -20.41 -15.83
N ASP A 189 0.86 -20.22 -14.51
CA ASP A 189 -0.23 -20.32 -13.54
C ASP A 189 -1.36 -19.33 -13.87
N CYS A 190 -1.00 -18.14 -14.35
CA CYS A 190 -1.95 -17.08 -14.69
C CYS A 190 -1.51 -16.30 -15.93
N ARG A 191 -2.49 -15.79 -16.67
CA ARG A 191 -2.30 -14.86 -17.79
C ARG A 191 -3.03 -13.56 -17.50
N GLY A 192 -2.65 -12.47 -18.16
CA GLY A 192 -3.29 -11.18 -17.92
C GLY A 192 -2.68 -10.01 -18.68
N TRP A 193 -2.84 -8.82 -18.13
CA TRP A 193 -2.23 -7.60 -18.65
C TRP A 193 -1.87 -6.61 -17.54
N VAL A 194 -0.94 -5.71 -17.85
CA VAL A 194 -0.55 -4.63 -16.92
C VAL A 194 -1.68 -3.59 -16.83
N ALA A 195 -2.17 -3.34 -15.61
CA ALA A 195 -3.20 -2.36 -15.30
C ALA A 195 -2.60 -0.96 -15.13
N ASP A 196 -1.51 -0.90 -14.37
CA ASP A 196 -0.76 0.29 -13.99
C ASP A 196 0.70 -0.07 -13.71
N ALA A 197 1.59 0.91 -13.84
CA ALA A 197 3.02 0.71 -13.61
C ALA A 197 3.65 1.89 -12.86
N SER A 198 4.70 1.61 -12.09
CA SER A 198 5.50 2.57 -11.33
C SER A 198 6.97 2.20 -11.43
N GLU A 199 7.87 3.07 -10.97
CA GLU A 199 9.30 2.75 -10.82
C GLU A 199 9.57 1.60 -9.83
N HIS A 200 8.59 1.22 -9.01
CA HIS A 200 8.72 0.18 -7.98
C HIS A 200 8.01 -1.12 -8.32
N GLY A 201 7.24 -1.14 -9.42
CA GLY A 201 6.53 -2.32 -9.88
C GLY A 201 5.19 -1.99 -10.52
N PHE A 202 4.38 -3.02 -10.74
CA PHE A 202 3.19 -2.95 -11.57
C PHE A 202 1.97 -3.54 -10.89
N GLY A 203 0.80 -3.01 -11.26
CA GLY A 203 -0.50 -3.61 -11.00
C GLY A 203 -0.89 -4.52 -12.17
N LEU A 204 -1.29 -5.75 -11.89
CA LEU A 204 -1.74 -6.72 -12.90
C LEU A 204 -3.24 -6.93 -12.85
N ARG A 205 -3.86 -7.11 -14.01
CA ARG A 205 -5.17 -7.76 -14.13
C ARG A 205 -4.97 -9.15 -14.69
N LEU A 206 -5.34 -10.15 -13.90
CA LEU A 206 -5.14 -11.55 -14.23
C LEU A 206 -6.48 -12.20 -14.60
N GLU A 207 -6.43 -13.12 -15.54
CA GLU A 207 -7.52 -13.98 -15.98
C GLU A 207 -7.41 -15.33 -15.25
N PHE A 208 -8.55 -15.90 -14.86
CA PHE A 208 -8.66 -17.24 -14.26
C PHE A 208 -7.72 -17.51 -13.06
N ILE A 209 -7.54 -16.52 -12.19
CA ILE A 209 -6.71 -16.69 -10.99
C ILE A 209 -7.38 -17.63 -9.98
N GLN A 210 -6.61 -18.57 -9.43
CA GLN A 210 -6.92 -19.32 -8.22
C GLN A 210 -6.30 -18.59 -7.02
N PRO A 211 -7.04 -17.76 -6.26
CA PRO A 211 -6.44 -16.83 -5.30
C PRO A 211 -5.70 -17.52 -4.16
N HIS A 212 -6.12 -18.74 -3.80
CA HIS A 212 -5.47 -19.53 -2.76
C HIS A 212 -4.03 -19.94 -3.14
N ARG A 213 -3.64 -19.86 -4.42
CA ARG A 213 -2.28 -20.19 -4.89
C ARG A 213 -1.27 -19.07 -4.71
N PHE A 214 -1.72 -17.85 -4.43
CA PHE A 214 -0.87 -16.66 -4.34
C PHE A 214 -1.07 -15.96 -3.00
N HIS A 215 -0.09 -16.05 -2.13
CA HIS A 215 -0.06 -15.31 -0.88
C HIS A 215 0.76 -14.02 -1.03
N ILE A 216 0.41 -13.01 -0.22
CA ILE A 216 1.26 -11.82 -0.10
C ILE A 216 2.64 -12.29 0.34
N PHE A 217 3.68 -11.69 -0.23
CA PHE A 217 5.08 -12.05 -0.05
C PHE A 217 5.56 -13.28 -0.84
N ASP A 218 4.69 -13.95 -1.61
CA ASP A 218 5.14 -15.04 -2.47
C ASP A 218 6.00 -14.53 -3.62
N PRO A 219 7.13 -15.19 -3.91
CA PRO A 219 7.92 -14.88 -5.09
C PRO A 219 7.23 -15.47 -6.34
N VAL A 220 7.20 -14.68 -7.40
CA VAL A 220 6.60 -15.03 -8.69
C VAL A 220 7.50 -14.58 -9.83
N LEU A 221 7.61 -15.36 -10.89
CA LEU A 221 8.17 -14.89 -12.16
C LEU A 221 7.05 -14.27 -12.98
N VAL A 222 7.32 -13.10 -13.55
CA VAL A 222 6.39 -12.36 -14.40
C VAL A 222 7.06 -12.11 -15.73
N ARG A 223 6.50 -12.68 -16.80
CA ARG A 223 6.86 -12.34 -18.18
C ARG A 223 5.92 -11.26 -18.69
N LEU A 224 6.50 -10.17 -19.17
CA LEU A 224 5.82 -9.08 -19.84
C LEU A 224 6.07 -9.20 -21.34
N SER A 225 4.99 -9.21 -22.12
CA SER A 225 5.05 -9.19 -23.58
C SER A 225 4.67 -7.79 -24.07
N MET A 226 5.67 -7.09 -24.61
CA MET A 226 5.54 -5.72 -25.10
C MET A 226 4.88 -5.70 -26.49
N PRO A 227 4.20 -4.60 -26.87
CA PRO A 227 3.53 -4.51 -28.16
C PRO A 227 4.46 -4.62 -29.39
N ASP A 228 5.73 -4.27 -29.24
CA ASP A 228 6.76 -4.41 -30.27
C ASP A 228 7.35 -5.83 -30.37
N GLY A 229 6.87 -6.76 -29.55
CA GLY A 229 7.33 -8.14 -29.49
C GLY A 229 8.51 -8.37 -28.54
N GLU A 230 9.00 -7.35 -27.84
CA GLU A 230 9.99 -7.54 -26.77
C GLU A 230 9.37 -8.32 -25.59
N GLU A 231 10.14 -9.26 -25.04
CA GLU A 231 9.75 -9.99 -23.83
C GLU A 231 10.71 -9.68 -22.69
N ILE A 232 10.16 -9.36 -21.52
CA ILE A 232 10.93 -9.02 -20.32
C ILE A 232 10.46 -9.91 -19.17
N VAL A 233 11.39 -10.55 -18.46
CA VAL A 233 11.09 -11.41 -17.31
C VAL A 233 11.59 -10.78 -16.02
N HIS A 234 10.74 -10.77 -15.00
CA HIS A 234 11.04 -10.23 -13.67
C HIS A 234 10.74 -11.26 -12.58
N LEU A 235 11.61 -11.38 -11.58
CA LEU A 235 11.24 -12.00 -10.31
C LEU A 235 10.58 -10.94 -9.45
N CYS A 236 9.35 -11.20 -9.06
CA CYS A 236 8.55 -10.26 -8.30
C CYS A 236 8.08 -10.88 -7.00
N GLU A 237 7.61 -10.02 -6.11
CA GLU A 237 6.94 -10.45 -4.88
C GLU A 237 5.50 -9.92 -4.86
N VAL A 238 4.53 -10.80 -4.55
CA VAL A 238 3.10 -10.46 -4.47
C VAL A 238 2.86 -9.43 -3.36
N ARG A 239 2.13 -8.35 -3.69
CA ARG A 239 1.71 -7.27 -2.79
C ARG A 239 0.20 -7.02 -2.89
N SER A 240 -0.38 -6.48 -1.82
CA SER A 240 -1.77 -5.99 -1.75
C SER A 240 -1.91 -4.55 -2.20
#